data_AF-A0A9E5G1A7-F1
#
_entry.id   AF-A0A9E5G1A7-F1
#
_cell.length_a   1.000
_cell.length_b   1.000
_cell.length_c   1.000
_cell.angle_alpha   90.00
_cell.angle_beta   90.00
_cell.angle_gamma   90.00
#
_symmetry.space_group_name_H-M   'P 1'
#
loop_
_entity.id
_entity.type
_entity.pdbx_description
1 polymer ?
#
loop_
_entity_poly.entity_id
_entity_poly.type
_entity_poly.pdbx_seq_one_letter_code
_entity_poly.pdbx_strand_id
1 'polypeptide(L)'
;TEKTLPVKLDPPQTRQILRGALAMLLHSCEMPEGNYWGVQVANSAIDALSSQDYAGLISLGGAGYGGGPATKDGYGWGFPLQIIGDKSRAKDAAKKMVVGDMPSFTTPLEMILDDMVKVRAGQKHVIVISDGDPGAPPPELLNDFKAAKITITTVLLAGSGSSSLGHGGPEDHRKMQAIATKTGGRFYRVENPRKLPQIFIQEATVVSRSLIVEGDFQPQVAPGAGGPLAGFDSLPPVRGYVLTVPREGLAQVPAVVKNKDGTDPFYSHWNYGLGRSIAFASDVSGRWGAAWTTWPRFGAFWEQSMRWVMRPAMPQDVSIATRVDGDRAFIEVETREQAQNGFAAETRAEARLVTPDGRVLELPLRQVGPGRFTGEFDAQQAGAYLANVAFARAGSGDAAARAGSVQAAISVPYPAEYRAIRDNAALLRSIAERTGGRVLRLTDAKTWELFDRSDLGSSRTARALWQLAAILAAVLILLDVAWRRISFDRRDAQELAARVTGGSVSAGSGGVDALRRAREGAASGRGSAPAATRYEADSGAQKVDARDLAGNDAGAVRPNAVSKPIAPESAPDEGDALARLRAARRRALGKTDG
;
A
#
# COMPACT_ATOMS: atom_id res chain seq x y z
N THR A 1 -5.57 -12.99 -5.27
CA THR A 1 -5.32 -14.08 -4.31
C THR A 1 -3.86 -14.14 -3.92
N GLU A 2 -2.92 -14.45 -4.82
CA GLU A 2 -1.50 -14.67 -4.49
C GLU A 2 -0.86 -13.64 -3.52
N LYS A 3 -1.13 -12.33 -3.71
CA LYS A 3 -0.64 -11.25 -2.81
C LYS A 3 -1.08 -11.38 -1.33
N THR A 4 -2.10 -12.18 -1.01
CA THR A 4 -2.65 -12.36 0.35
C THR A 4 -2.12 -13.59 1.07
N LEU A 5 -1.31 -14.44 0.43
CA LEU A 5 -0.77 -15.67 1.05
C LEU A 5 0.52 -15.38 1.83
N PRO A 6 0.76 -16.03 2.99
CA PRO A 6 2.01 -15.88 3.77
C PRO A 6 3.25 -16.49 3.11
N VAL A 7 3.12 -17.03 1.90
CA VAL A 7 4.18 -17.62 1.08
C VAL A 7 4.20 -17.00 -0.33
N LYS A 8 5.27 -17.23 -1.09
CA LYS A 8 5.27 -17.09 -2.56
C LYS A 8 5.12 -18.49 -3.20
N LEU A 9 4.47 -18.55 -4.35
CA LEU A 9 4.22 -19.81 -5.07
C LEU A 9 5.34 -20.15 -6.09
N ASP A 10 6.12 -19.17 -6.54
CA ASP A 10 7.28 -19.39 -7.41
C ASP A 10 8.58 -19.61 -6.60
N PRO A 11 9.19 -20.82 -6.65
CA PRO A 11 10.42 -21.10 -5.90
C PRO A 11 11.68 -20.41 -6.46
N PRO A 12 12.62 -20.01 -5.58
CA PRO A 12 13.79 -19.21 -5.95
C PRO A 12 14.83 -20.00 -6.76
N GLN A 13 15.60 -19.27 -7.56
CA GLN A 13 16.56 -19.80 -8.55
C GLN A 13 17.71 -20.64 -7.94
N THR A 14 17.96 -20.53 -6.64
CA THR A 14 19.07 -21.18 -5.93
C THR A 14 18.87 -22.67 -5.70
N ARG A 15 17.65 -23.22 -5.83
CA ARG A 15 17.41 -24.66 -5.74
C ARG A 15 17.31 -25.30 -7.11
N GLN A 16 17.99 -26.43 -7.29
CA GLN A 16 17.96 -27.23 -8.52
C GLN A 16 16.69 -28.10 -8.63
N ILE A 17 15.53 -27.48 -8.38
CA ILE A 17 14.22 -28.06 -8.72
C ILE A 17 14.26 -28.39 -10.21
N LEU A 18 13.85 -29.60 -10.55
CA LEU A 18 13.90 -30.11 -11.91
C LEU A 18 13.04 -29.24 -12.83
N ARG A 19 13.72 -28.45 -13.67
CA ARG A 19 13.09 -27.56 -14.66
C ARG A 19 12.32 -28.38 -15.68
N GLY A 20 11.31 -27.78 -16.31
CA GLY A 20 10.78 -28.27 -17.58
C GLY A 20 11.73 -27.96 -18.74
N ALA A 21 11.68 -28.75 -19.82
CA ALA A 21 12.26 -28.38 -21.11
C ALA A 21 11.29 -28.66 -22.26
N LEU A 22 10.97 -27.61 -23.02
CA LEU A 22 10.09 -27.65 -24.18
C LEU A 22 10.85 -27.24 -25.45
N ALA A 23 10.81 -28.07 -26.48
CA ALA A 23 11.16 -27.67 -27.85
C ALA A 23 9.91 -27.60 -28.71
N MET A 24 9.85 -26.61 -29.59
CA MET A 24 8.79 -26.47 -30.59
C MET A 24 9.42 -26.56 -31.98
N LEU A 25 9.02 -27.57 -32.75
CA LEU A 25 9.37 -27.75 -34.15
C LEU A 25 8.23 -27.23 -35.02
N LEU A 26 8.52 -26.16 -35.76
CA LEU A 26 7.53 -25.35 -36.46
C LEU A 26 7.79 -25.43 -37.97
N HIS A 27 6.87 -26.08 -38.71
CA HIS A 27 6.89 -26.29 -40.17
C HIS A 27 5.80 -25.44 -40.89
N SER A 28 6.08 -25.03 -42.13
CA SER A 28 5.18 -24.22 -42.96
C SER A 28 3.96 -25.00 -43.42
N CYS A 29 2.94 -25.06 -42.57
CA CYS A 29 1.68 -25.73 -42.89
C CYS A 29 0.93 -25.01 -44.03
N GLU A 30 0.40 -25.74 -45.02
CA GLU A 30 -0.43 -25.24 -46.14
C GLU A 30 -1.76 -24.58 -45.69
N MET A 31 -1.70 -23.39 -45.08
CA MET A 31 -2.89 -22.63 -44.68
C MET A 31 -2.74 -21.12 -44.88
N PRO A 32 -3.87 -20.41 -45.07
CA PRO A 32 -3.90 -18.96 -44.94
C PRO A 32 -3.25 -18.51 -43.64
N GLU A 33 -2.28 -17.61 -43.76
CA GLU A 33 -1.54 -17.03 -42.63
C GLU A 33 -0.74 -18.06 -41.78
N GLY A 34 -0.25 -19.16 -42.36
CA GLY A 34 0.52 -20.19 -41.64
C GLY A 34 1.66 -19.65 -40.75
N ASN A 35 2.41 -18.64 -41.22
CA ASN A 35 3.42 -17.93 -40.42
C ASN A 35 2.82 -17.23 -39.17
N TYR A 36 1.66 -16.57 -39.30
CA TYR A 36 0.97 -15.97 -38.15
C TYR A 36 0.55 -17.03 -37.14
N TRP A 37 0.00 -18.17 -37.59
CA TRP A 37 -0.34 -19.27 -36.70
C TRP A 37 0.88 -19.85 -36.00
N GLY A 38 2.01 -20.02 -36.68
CA GLY A 38 3.31 -20.39 -36.09
C GLY A 38 3.74 -19.44 -34.96
N VAL A 39 3.62 -18.13 -35.17
CA VAL A 39 3.88 -17.11 -34.15
C VAL A 39 2.90 -17.20 -32.98
N GLN A 40 1.60 -17.39 -33.24
CA GLN A 40 0.58 -17.48 -32.18
C GLN A 40 0.77 -18.72 -31.29
N VAL A 41 1.04 -19.89 -31.88
CA VAL A 41 1.21 -21.13 -31.11
C VAL A 41 2.48 -21.10 -30.26
N ALA A 42 3.58 -20.58 -30.82
CA ALA A 42 4.83 -20.37 -30.09
C ALA A 42 4.62 -19.42 -28.89
N ASN A 43 3.99 -18.25 -29.11
CA ASN A 43 3.68 -17.31 -28.03
C ASN A 43 2.79 -17.94 -26.94
N SER A 44 1.82 -18.77 -27.33
CA SER A 44 0.87 -19.42 -26.42
C SER A 44 1.54 -20.46 -25.51
N ALA A 45 2.44 -21.28 -26.07
CA ALA A 45 3.27 -22.19 -25.27
C ALA A 45 4.28 -21.43 -24.39
N ILE A 46 4.92 -20.39 -24.92
CA ILE A 46 5.82 -19.49 -24.16
C ILE A 46 5.09 -18.89 -22.95
N ASP A 47 3.83 -18.48 -23.10
CA ASP A 47 3.03 -17.94 -21.99
C ASP A 47 2.64 -18.97 -20.93
N ALA A 48 2.52 -20.25 -21.28
CA ALA A 48 2.22 -21.33 -20.33
C ALA A 48 3.42 -21.80 -19.49
N LEU A 49 4.67 -21.66 -19.97
CA LEU A 49 5.89 -22.05 -19.24
C LEU A 49 6.21 -21.15 -18.03
N SER A 50 6.96 -21.65 -17.04
CA SER A 50 7.55 -20.79 -16.00
C SER A 50 8.76 -20.01 -16.54
N SER A 51 9.10 -18.87 -15.95
CA SER A 51 10.30 -18.06 -16.26
C SER A 51 11.65 -18.79 -16.07
N GLN A 52 11.59 -20.00 -15.53
CA GLN A 52 12.73 -20.85 -15.16
C GLN A 52 12.83 -22.14 -15.97
N ASP A 53 11.86 -22.43 -16.83
CA ASP A 53 11.88 -23.62 -17.68
C ASP A 53 12.69 -23.33 -18.97
N TYR A 54 13.21 -24.39 -19.59
CA TYR A 54 13.90 -24.27 -20.88
C TYR A 54 12.90 -24.23 -22.03
N ALA A 55 13.09 -23.31 -22.96
CA ALA A 55 12.35 -23.22 -24.21
C ALA A 55 13.31 -23.18 -25.39
N GLY A 56 12.95 -23.86 -26.49
CA GLY A 56 13.64 -23.78 -27.78
C GLY A 56 12.63 -23.70 -28.93
N LEU A 57 12.94 -22.89 -29.95
CA LEU A 57 12.18 -22.78 -31.19
C LEU A 57 13.09 -23.22 -32.34
N ILE A 58 12.72 -24.26 -33.08
CA ILE A 58 13.44 -24.74 -34.26
C ILE A 58 12.51 -24.76 -35.49
N SER A 59 13.06 -24.32 -36.61
CA SER A 59 12.39 -24.13 -37.89
C SER A 59 13.41 -24.31 -39.02
N LEU A 60 12.96 -24.51 -40.26
CA LEU A 60 13.84 -24.40 -41.41
C LEU A 60 14.10 -22.92 -41.69
N GLY A 61 15.37 -22.53 -41.72
CA GLY A 61 15.76 -21.13 -41.83
C GLY A 61 17.27 -20.99 -41.96
N GLY A 62 17.73 -20.67 -43.17
CA GLY A 62 19.15 -20.40 -43.45
C GLY A 62 19.70 -19.24 -42.62
N ALA A 63 21.02 -19.24 -42.42
CA ALA A 63 21.71 -18.31 -41.53
C ALA A 63 21.46 -16.83 -41.88
N GLY A 64 20.58 -16.15 -41.14
CA GLY A 64 20.16 -14.81 -41.58
C GLY A 64 19.30 -13.90 -40.70
N TYR A 65 19.03 -14.16 -39.41
CA TYR A 65 18.47 -13.10 -38.54
C TYR A 65 18.80 -13.25 -37.04
N GLY A 66 19.93 -12.67 -36.60
CA GLY A 66 20.23 -12.48 -35.17
C GLY A 66 21.37 -13.31 -34.55
N GLY A 67 22.19 -14.01 -35.35
CA GLY A 67 23.41 -14.67 -34.85
C GLY A 67 23.16 -15.97 -34.07
N GLY A 68 22.18 -16.77 -34.50
CA GLY A 68 21.99 -18.13 -33.98
C GLY A 68 23.18 -19.05 -34.33
N PRO A 69 23.35 -20.16 -33.58
CA PRO A 69 24.41 -21.15 -33.83
C PRO A 69 24.21 -21.89 -35.17
N ALA A 70 25.23 -22.65 -35.58
CA ALA A 70 25.32 -23.29 -36.89
C ALA A 70 24.06 -24.10 -37.28
N THR A 71 23.59 -23.89 -38.51
CA THR A 71 22.49 -24.64 -39.10
C THR A 71 22.96 -25.99 -39.62
N LYS A 72 22.30 -27.08 -39.22
CA LYS A 72 22.48 -28.41 -39.82
C LYS A 72 21.43 -28.60 -40.91
N ASP A 73 21.86 -28.90 -42.14
CA ASP A 73 21.00 -29.10 -43.33
C ASP A 73 19.94 -28.00 -43.58
N GLY A 74 20.23 -26.76 -43.17
CA GLY A 74 19.31 -25.61 -43.26
C GLY A 74 18.32 -25.45 -42.09
N TYR A 75 18.27 -26.40 -41.16
CA TYR A 75 17.51 -26.30 -39.90
C TYR A 75 18.32 -25.53 -38.85
N GLY A 76 17.63 -24.71 -38.05
CA GLY A 76 18.28 -23.86 -37.06
C GLY A 76 17.39 -23.52 -35.87
N TRP A 77 18.03 -23.35 -34.71
CA TRP A 77 17.38 -22.80 -33.52
C TRP A 77 17.08 -21.30 -33.71
N GLY A 78 15.87 -20.95 -34.15
CA GLY A 78 15.36 -19.58 -34.12
C GLY A 78 15.32 -18.99 -32.70
N PHE A 79 15.18 -19.85 -31.69
CA PHE A 79 15.53 -19.56 -30.30
C PHE A 79 16.26 -20.78 -29.71
N PRO A 80 17.57 -20.67 -29.37
CA PRO A 80 18.33 -21.76 -28.77
C PRO A 80 17.71 -22.26 -27.46
N LEU A 81 17.81 -23.57 -27.21
CA LEU A 81 17.23 -24.23 -26.03
C LEU A 81 17.87 -23.70 -24.72
N GLN A 82 17.22 -22.71 -24.11
CA GLN A 82 17.74 -21.97 -22.96
C GLN A 82 16.62 -21.60 -21.98
N ILE A 83 16.99 -21.17 -20.77
CA ILE A 83 16.03 -20.72 -19.75
C ILE A 83 15.27 -19.50 -20.29
N ILE A 84 13.93 -19.56 -20.28
CA ILE A 84 13.08 -18.60 -20.99
C ILE A 84 13.06 -17.18 -20.38
N GLY A 85 13.37 -17.05 -19.09
CA GLY A 85 13.53 -15.77 -18.39
C GLY A 85 12.25 -14.93 -18.36
N ASP A 86 12.36 -13.67 -18.75
CA ASP A 86 11.26 -12.70 -18.83
C ASP A 86 10.30 -12.95 -20.02
N LYS A 87 10.55 -14.00 -20.81
CA LYS A 87 9.83 -14.39 -22.04
C LYS A 87 9.93 -13.41 -23.21
N SER A 88 10.38 -12.17 -23.02
CA SER A 88 10.41 -11.14 -24.08
C SER A 88 11.24 -11.61 -25.28
N ARG A 89 12.47 -12.07 -25.01
CA ARG A 89 13.40 -12.59 -26.03
C ARG A 89 12.85 -13.80 -26.79
N ALA A 90 12.11 -14.68 -26.12
CA ALA A 90 11.51 -15.86 -26.75
C ALA A 90 10.34 -15.45 -27.67
N LYS A 91 9.48 -14.52 -27.23
CA LYS A 91 8.40 -13.98 -28.08
C LYS A 91 8.93 -13.17 -29.26
N ASP A 92 10.00 -12.41 -29.07
CA ASP A 92 10.62 -11.63 -30.14
C ASP A 92 11.44 -12.49 -31.12
N ALA A 93 11.92 -13.66 -30.69
CA ALA A 93 12.43 -14.68 -31.59
C ALA A 93 11.27 -15.31 -32.40
N ALA A 94 10.18 -15.71 -31.75
CA ALA A 94 8.99 -16.26 -32.42
C ALA A 94 8.47 -15.31 -33.52
N LYS A 95 8.29 -14.01 -33.22
CA LYS A 95 7.83 -12.99 -34.19
C LYS A 95 8.74 -12.82 -35.42
N LYS A 96 10.03 -13.15 -35.32
CA LYS A 96 11.03 -13.01 -36.40
C LYS A 96 11.25 -14.30 -37.18
N MET A 97 10.73 -15.41 -36.68
CA MET A 97 10.87 -16.71 -37.30
C MET A 97 9.97 -16.78 -38.54
N VAL A 98 10.58 -16.88 -39.71
CA VAL A 98 9.91 -17.35 -40.92
C VAL A 98 9.83 -18.86 -40.82
N VAL A 99 8.62 -19.41 -40.91
CA VAL A 99 8.41 -20.85 -40.90
C VAL A 99 8.61 -21.36 -42.32
N GLY A 100 9.65 -22.17 -42.54
CA GLY A 100 9.94 -22.81 -43.82
C GLY A 100 9.26 -24.16 -43.99
N ASP A 101 9.12 -24.58 -45.25
CA ASP A 101 8.65 -25.90 -45.67
C ASP A 101 9.80 -26.93 -45.56
N MET A 102 9.56 -28.07 -44.91
CA MET A 102 10.61 -29.01 -44.47
C MET A 102 10.62 -30.33 -45.26
N PRO A 103 11.71 -30.71 -45.93
CA PRO A 103 11.78 -32.02 -46.60
C PRO A 103 11.83 -33.23 -45.63
N SER A 104 12.21 -33.04 -44.36
CA SER A 104 12.32 -34.16 -43.40
C SER A 104 12.25 -33.75 -41.93
N PHE A 105 11.65 -34.59 -41.10
CA PHE A 105 11.71 -34.44 -39.64
C PHE A 105 13.03 -34.94 -39.02
N THR A 106 13.90 -35.64 -39.75
CA THR A 106 15.10 -36.30 -39.19
C THR A 106 16.08 -35.31 -38.59
N THR A 107 16.70 -34.44 -39.40
CA THR A 107 17.69 -33.45 -38.93
C THR A 107 17.20 -32.57 -37.77
N PRO A 108 15.99 -31.96 -37.79
CA PRO A 108 15.56 -31.13 -36.67
C PRO A 108 15.29 -31.95 -35.40
N LEU A 109 14.81 -33.19 -35.49
CA LEU A 109 14.63 -34.05 -34.32
C LEU A 109 15.97 -34.52 -33.73
N GLU A 110 16.99 -34.80 -34.56
CA GLU A 110 18.36 -35.04 -34.08
C GLU A 110 18.91 -33.82 -33.31
N MET A 111 18.77 -32.61 -33.85
CA MET A 111 19.20 -31.38 -33.17
C MET A 111 18.48 -31.17 -31.83
N ILE A 112 17.17 -31.45 -31.77
CA ILE A 112 16.40 -31.38 -30.53
C ILE A 112 16.91 -32.42 -29.52
N LEU A 113 17.12 -33.67 -29.94
CA LEU A 113 17.60 -34.75 -29.07
C LEU A 113 18.98 -34.41 -28.48
N ASP A 114 19.92 -34.02 -29.34
CA ASP A 114 21.28 -33.66 -28.97
C ASP A 114 21.31 -32.60 -27.87
N ASP A 115 20.54 -31.52 -27.99
CA ASP A 115 20.53 -30.44 -26.98
C ASP A 115 19.64 -30.76 -25.79
N MET A 116 18.51 -31.47 -25.97
CA MET A 116 17.67 -31.88 -24.84
C MET A 116 18.36 -32.86 -23.91
N VAL A 117 19.20 -33.78 -24.42
CA VAL A 117 19.97 -34.70 -23.55
C VAL A 117 20.89 -33.92 -22.62
N LYS A 118 21.60 -32.91 -23.13
CA LYS A 118 22.51 -32.02 -22.36
C LYS A 118 21.79 -31.23 -21.25
N VAL A 119 20.50 -30.94 -21.42
CA VAL A 119 19.72 -30.11 -20.49
C VAL A 119 19.29 -30.86 -19.22
N ARG A 120 19.61 -30.28 -18.05
CA ARG A 120 19.10 -30.73 -16.73
C ARG A 120 17.64 -30.27 -16.52
N ALA A 121 16.72 -31.03 -17.09
CA ALA A 121 15.27 -30.93 -16.91
C ALA A 121 14.69 -32.27 -16.48
N GLY A 122 13.65 -32.26 -15.62
CA GLY A 122 13.00 -33.48 -15.14
C GLY A 122 11.94 -34.02 -16.09
N GLN A 123 11.37 -33.14 -16.91
CA GLN A 123 10.38 -33.47 -17.92
C GLN A 123 10.76 -32.75 -19.21
N LYS A 124 10.91 -33.53 -20.29
CA LYS A 124 11.42 -33.09 -21.59
C LYS A 124 10.38 -33.42 -22.65
N HIS A 125 9.95 -32.43 -23.43
CA HIS A 125 8.85 -32.59 -24.37
C HIS A 125 9.10 -31.80 -25.65
N VAL A 126 8.64 -32.36 -26.78
CA VAL A 126 8.66 -31.70 -28.09
C VAL A 126 7.22 -31.55 -28.58
N ILE A 127 6.87 -30.36 -29.07
CA ILE A 127 5.65 -30.15 -29.86
C ILE A 127 6.07 -29.97 -31.32
N VAL A 128 5.56 -30.80 -32.21
CA VAL A 128 5.74 -30.68 -33.67
C VAL A 128 4.41 -30.22 -34.28
N ILE A 129 4.43 -29.18 -35.11
CA ILE A 129 3.27 -28.74 -35.89
C ILE A 129 3.61 -28.81 -37.38
N SER A 130 2.78 -29.49 -38.16
CA SER A 130 2.94 -29.67 -39.61
C SER A 130 1.61 -30.08 -40.25
N ASP A 131 1.43 -29.82 -41.55
CA ASP A 131 0.42 -30.48 -42.40
C ASP A 131 0.75 -31.96 -42.66
N GLY A 132 1.99 -32.35 -42.40
CA GLY A 132 2.47 -33.71 -42.36
C GLY A 132 3.22 -34.16 -43.60
N ASP A 133 3.49 -33.30 -44.60
CA ASP A 133 4.37 -33.69 -45.72
C ASP A 133 5.73 -34.28 -45.29
N PRO A 134 6.51 -33.67 -44.38
CA PRO A 134 7.93 -33.96 -44.23
C PRO A 134 8.26 -35.44 -44.05
N GLY A 135 9.38 -35.87 -44.64
CA GLY A 135 9.87 -37.24 -44.55
C GLY A 135 9.97 -37.75 -43.10
N ALA A 136 9.44 -38.95 -42.86
CA ALA A 136 9.38 -39.56 -41.54
C ALA A 136 10.78 -39.77 -40.93
N PRO A 137 10.95 -39.56 -39.61
CA PRO A 137 12.22 -39.83 -38.94
C PRO A 137 12.46 -41.35 -38.84
N PRO A 138 13.73 -41.79 -38.82
CA PRO A 138 14.07 -43.21 -38.71
C PRO A 138 13.56 -43.82 -37.39
N PRO A 139 13.15 -45.10 -37.37
CA PRO A 139 12.67 -45.78 -36.16
C PRO A 139 13.65 -45.74 -34.98
N GLU A 140 14.95 -45.75 -35.28
CA GLU A 140 16.07 -45.70 -34.33
C GLU A 140 16.01 -44.40 -33.52
N LEU A 141 15.93 -43.25 -34.19
CA LEU A 141 15.83 -41.93 -33.54
C LEU A 141 14.63 -41.84 -32.60
N LEU A 142 13.48 -42.40 -32.99
CA LEU A 142 12.29 -42.45 -32.12
C LEU A 142 12.47 -43.36 -30.89
N ASN A 143 13.32 -44.38 -30.97
CA ASN A 143 13.71 -45.18 -29.81
C ASN A 143 14.68 -44.41 -28.90
N ASP A 144 15.59 -43.60 -29.46
CA ASP A 144 16.52 -42.78 -28.67
C ASP A 144 15.79 -41.67 -27.89
N PHE A 145 14.81 -41.01 -28.50
CA PHE A 145 13.88 -40.11 -27.78
C PHE A 145 13.22 -40.81 -26.58
N LYS A 146 12.72 -42.03 -26.79
CA LYS A 146 12.09 -42.85 -25.74
C LYS A 146 13.08 -43.26 -24.65
N ALA A 147 14.30 -43.63 -25.00
CA ALA A 147 15.38 -43.97 -24.06
C ALA A 147 15.82 -42.76 -23.22
N ALA A 148 15.91 -41.59 -23.85
CA ALA A 148 16.17 -40.30 -23.19
C ALA A 148 14.99 -39.77 -22.36
N LYS A 149 13.83 -40.46 -22.37
CA LYS A 149 12.57 -40.07 -21.71
C LYS A 149 12.03 -38.71 -22.19
N ILE A 150 12.17 -38.44 -23.48
CA ILE A 150 11.65 -37.25 -24.17
C ILE A 150 10.41 -37.67 -24.98
N THR A 151 9.26 -37.06 -24.69
CA THR A 151 8.01 -37.35 -25.41
C THR A 151 7.78 -36.35 -26.54
N ILE A 152 7.23 -36.79 -27.67
CA ILE A 152 6.88 -35.91 -28.81
C ILE A 152 5.36 -35.87 -28.96
N THR A 153 4.73 -34.70 -28.82
CA THR A 153 3.37 -34.47 -29.29
C THR A 153 3.40 -33.96 -30.73
N THR A 154 2.59 -34.55 -31.61
CA THR A 154 2.45 -34.14 -33.01
C THR A 154 1.07 -33.52 -33.26
N VAL A 155 1.07 -32.36 -33.91
CA VAL A 155 -0.12 -31.59 -34.29
C VAL A 155 -0.19 -31.57 -35.82
N LEU A 156 -0.99 -32.47 -36.37
CA LEU A 156 -1.31 -32.54 -37.79
C LEU A 156 -2.39 -31.51 -38.11
N LEU A 157 -2.09 -30.58 -39.00
CA LEU A 157 -3.10 -29.72 -39.59
C LEU A 157 -3.64 -30.33 -40.88
N ALA A 158 -4.86 -30.82 -40.79
CA ALA A 158 -5.56 -31.30 -41.97
C ALA A 158 -6.03 -30.08 -42.77
N GLY A 159 -5.48 -29.90 -43.97
CA GLY A 159 -6.10 -29.05 -44.97
C GLY A 159 -7.57 -29.46 -45.16
N SER A 160 -8.46 -28.48 -45.35
CA SER A 160 -9.79 -28.78 -45.89
C SER A 160 -9.55 -29.50 -47.23
N GLY A 161 -10.14 -30.68 -47.43
CA GLY A 161 -9.69 -31.72 -48.38
C GLY A 161 -9.78 -31.34 -49.87
N SER A 162 -9.00 -30.34 -50.26
CA SER A 162 -9.09 -29.58 -51.50
C SER A 162 -7.83 -28.69 -51.73
N SER A 163 -6.67 -29.01 -51.13
CA SER A 163 -5.40 -28.51 -51.67
C SER A 163 -4.98 -29.41 -52.84
N SER A 164 -4.49 -28.82 -53.92
CA SER A 164 -4.12 -29.54 -55.15
C SER A 164 -2.77 -30.27 -55.05
N LEU A 165 -2.28 -30.47 -53.83
CA LEU A 165 -0.91 -30.90 -53.51
C LEU A 165 -0.90 -32.22 -52.70
N GLY A 166 -1.97 -32.53 -51.97
CA GLY A 166 -2.27 -33.89 -51.49
C GLY A 166 -1.86 -34.21 -50.04
N HIS A 167 -1.24 -33.28 -49.33
CA HIS A 167 -0.75 -33.45 -47.97
C HIS A 167 -1.86 -33.36 -46.91
N GLY A 168 -1.60 -33.88 -45.71
CA GLY A 168 -2.61 -34.04 -44.64
C GLY A 168 -3.48 -35.29 -44.82
N GLY A 169 -3.05 -36.22 -45.66
CA GLY A 169 -3.78 -37.41 -46.06
C GLY A 169 -3.80 -38.54 -45.02
N PRO A 170 -4.35 -39.71 -45.36
CA PRO A 170 -4.35 -40.89 -44.48
C PRO A 170 -2.95 -41.39 -44.13
N GLU A 171 -1.95 -41.16 -44.99
CA GLU A 171 -0.56 -41.57 -44.77
C GLU A 171 0.16 -40.61 -43.82
N ASP A 172 0.00 -39.30 -44.01
CA ASP A 172 0.53 -38.28 -43.10
C ASP A 172 -0.07 -38.38 -41.70
N HIS A 173 -1.36 -38.73 -41.61
CA HIS A 173 -2.02 -39.07 -40.37
C HIS A 173 -1.34 -40.24 -39.65
N ARG A 174 -1.08 -41.35 -40.35
CA ARG A 174 -0.36 -42.52 -39.80
C ARG A 174 1.06 -42.16 -39.39
N LYS A 175 1.79 -41.40 -40.22
CA LYS A 175 3.16 -40.91 -40.00
C LYS A 175 3.24 -40.06 -38.71
N MET A 176 2.44 -39.01 -38.61
CA MET A 176 2.39 -38.12 -37.44
C MET A 176 1.90 -38.84 -36.17
N GLN A 177 0.88 -39.70 -36.26
CA GLN A 177 0.38 -40.47 -35.12
C GLN A 177 1.40 -41.49 -34.60
N ALA A 178 2.16 -42.13 -35.50
CA ALA A 178 3.21 -43.09 -35.13
C ALA A 178 4.38 -42.43 -34.39
N ILE A 179 4.81 -41.23 -34.79
CA ILE A 179 5.87 -40.46 -34.10
C ILE A 179 5.49 -40.21 -32.63
N ALA A 180 4.28 -39.70 -32.38
CA ALA A 180 3.82 -39.44 -31.02
C ALA A 180 3.62 -40.73 -30.20
N THR A 181 3.01 -41.75 -30.81
CA THR A 181 2.69 -43.00 -30.11
C THR A 181 3.94 -43.80 -29.75
N LYS A 182 4.98 -43.81 -30.61
CA LYS A 182 6.27 -44.45 -30.30
C LYS A 182 7.02 -43.79 -29.15
N THR A 183 6.98 -42.45 -29.08
CA THR A 183 7.68 -41.65 -28.05
C THR A 183 6.87 -41.40 -26.78
N GLY A 184 5.59 -41.80 -26.75
CA GLY A 184 4.72 -41.64 -25.58
C GLY A 184 4.14 -40.22 -25.41
N GLY A 185 4.11 -39.41 -26.46
CA GLY A 185 3.36 -38.15 -26.50
C GLY A 185 1.96 -38.31 -27.07
N ARG A 186 1.33 -37.21 -27.50
CA ARG A 186 -0.05 -37.19 -28.02
C ARG A 186 -0.10 -36.83 -29.50
N PHE A 187 -1.18 -37.23 -30.16
CA PHE A 187 -1.46 -36.86 -31.54
C PHE A 187 -2.74 -36.03 -31.62
N TYR A 188 -2.69 -34.90 -32.32
CA TYR A 188 -3.82 -34.00 -32.56
C TYR A 188 -4.02 -33.79 -34.06
N ARG A 189 -5.19 -34.16 -34.59
CA ARG A 189 -5.67 -33.71 -35.91
C ARG A 189 -6.45 -32.40 -35.73
N VAL A 190 -6.06 -31.35 -36.43
CA VAL A 190 -6.66 -30.00 -36.30
C VAL A 190 -7.11 -29.49 -37.66
N GLU A 191 -8.42 -29.25 -37.77
CA GLU A 191 -9.07 -28.72 -38.98
C GLU A 191 -9.40 -27.22 -38.86
N ASN A 192 -9.28 -26.66 -37.65
CA ASN A 192 -9.56 -25.25 -37.38
C ASN A 192 -8.38 -24.64 -36.60
N PRO A 193 -7.54 -23.80 -37.25
CA PRO A 193 -6.36 -23.20 -36.64
C PRO A 193 -6.62 -22.46 -35.31
N ARG A 194 -7.84 -21.95 -35.09
CA ARG A 194 -8.22 -21.28 -33.83
C ARG A 194 -8.11 -22.18 -32.59
N LYS A 195 -8.04 -23.51 -32.75
CA LYS A 195 -7.81 -24.47 -31.64
C LYS A 195 -6.33 -24.63 -31.28
N LEU A 196 -5.40 -24.27 -32.17
CA LEU A 196 -3.97 -24.50 -31.96
C LEU A 196 -3.37 -23.82 -30.70
N PRO A 197 -3.70 -22.55 -30.38
CA PRO A 197 -3.21 -21.91 -29.16
C PRO A 197 -3.55 -22.70 -27.88
N GLN A 198 -4.76 -23.27 -27.82
CA GLN A 198 -5.22 -24.05 -26.67
C GLN A 198 -4.47 -25.38 -26.53
N ILE A 199 -4.18 -26.05 -27.65
CA ILE A 199 -3.38 -27.28 -27.68
C ILE A 199 -1.93 -26.98 -27.22
N PHE A 200 -1.31 -25.92 -27.73
CA PHE A 200 0.05 -25.54 -27.34
C PHE A 200 0.15 -25.13 -25.87
N ILE A 201 -0.85 -24.46 -25.31
CA ILE A 201 -0.95 -24.21 -23.86
C ILE A 201 -1.06 -25.55 -23.09
N GLN A 202 -1.89 -26.48 -23.56
CA GLN A 202 -2.09 -27.78 -22.90
C GLN A 202 -0.80 -28.62 -22.90
N GLU A 203 -0.06 -28.70 -24.01
CA GLU A 203 1.20 -29.44 -24.09
C GLU A 203 2.33 -28.76 -23.31
N ALA A 204 2.46 -27.43 -23.39
CA ALA A 204 3.43 -26.69 -22.58
C ALA A 204 3.16 -26.83 -21.07
N THR A 205 1.90 -26.99 -20.67
CA THR A 205 1.53 -27.27 -19.27
C THR A 205 2.00 -28.66 -18.81
N VAL A 206 2.14 -29.65 -19.70
CA VAL A 206 2.75 -30.97 -19.36
C VAL A 206 4.24 -30.84 -19.01
N VAL A 207 4.90 -29.79 -19.50
CA VAL A 207 6.30 -29.47 -19.16
C VAL A 207 6.39 -28.63 -17.89
N SER A 208 5.30 -27.95 -17.51
CA SER A 208 5.28 -27.09 -16.33
C SER A 208 5.42 -27.89 -15.04
N ARG A 209 6.16 -27.31 -14.09
CA ARG A 209 6.70 -27.97 -12.89
C ARG A 209 5.65 -28.74 -12.07
N SER A 210 5.96 -29.99 -11.74
CA SER A 210 5.45 -30.56 -10.49
C SER A 210 6.06 -29.82 -9.31
N LEU A 211 5.30 -28.87 -8.75
CA LEU A 211 5.59 -28.28 -7.43
C LEU A 211 5.22 -29.23 -6.27
N ILE A 212 4.74 -30.44 -6.57
CA ILE A 212 4.49 -31.48 -5.57
C ILE A 212 5.80 -32.25 -5.33
N VAL A 213 6.19 -32.35 -4.07
CA VAL A 213 7.25 -33.23 -3.57
C VAL A 213 6.59 -34.37 -2.81
N GLU A 214 6.84 -35.64 -3.19
CA GLU A 214 6.34 -36.83 -2.49
C GLU A 214 7.50 -37.62 -1.87
N GLY A 215 7.25 -38.27 -0.74
CA GLY A 215 8.26 -38.91 0.13
C GLY A 215 7.96 -38.67 1.61
N ASP A 216 8.57 -39.45 2.51
CA ASP A 216 8.30 -39.34 3.94
C ASP A 216 9.04 -38.15 4.57
N PHE A 217 8.29 -37.15 5.01
CA PHE A 217 8.80 -35.92 5.61
C PHE A 217 8.26 -35.72 7.03
N GLN A 218 9.13 -35.30 7.95
CA GLN A 218 8.77 -34.97 9.34
C GLN A 218 8.80 -33.45 9.53
N PRO A 219 7.64 -32.76 9.63
CA PRO A 219 7.60 -31.33 9.91
C PRO A 219 8.21 -31.02 11.28
N GLN A 220 9.00 -29.95 11.35
CA GLN A 220 9.62 -29.42 12.56
C GLN A 220 8.98 -28.08 12.91
N VAL A 221 8.48 -27.94 14.13
CA VAL A 221 7.92 -26.68 14.65
C VAL A 221 9.03 -25.84 15.27
N ALA A 222 8.97 -24.53 15.08
CA ALA A 222 9.89 -23.59 15.71
C ALA A 222 9.64 -23.51 17.23
N PRO A 223 10.69 -23.53 18.07
CA PRO A 223 10.53 -23.35 19.52
C PRO A 223 9.79 -22.05 19.85
N GLY A 224 8.75 -22.14 20.68
CA GLY A 224 7.92 -20.98 21.03
C GLY A 224 6.98 -20.50 19.92
N ALA A 225 6.63 -21.35 18.95
CA ALA A 225 5.67 -21.05 17.88
C ALA A 225 4.34 -20.47 18.42
N GLY A 226 4.13 -19.18 18.19
CA GLY A 226 2.91 -18.47 18.61
C GLY A 226 1.76 -18.56 17.61
N GLY A 227 0.67 -17.83 17.90
CA GLY A 227 -0.48 -17.73 17.01
C GLY A 227 -1.20 -19.07 16.83
N PRO A 228 -1.47 -19.51 15.59
CA PRO A 228 -2.30 -20.70 15.34
C PRO A 228 -1.62 -22.03 15.71
N LEU A 229 -0.30 -22.08 15.90
CA LEU A 229 0.42 -23.28 16.35
C LEU A 229 0.81 -23.24 17.85
N ALA A 230 0.28 -22.30 18.63
CA ALA A 230 0.53 -22.25 20.07
C ALA A 230 0.16 -23.58 20.75
N GLY A 231 1.09 -24.16 21.52
CA GLY A 231 0.93 -25.44 22.21
C GLY A 231 1.04 -26.69 21.33
N PHE A 232 1.58 -26.58 20.10
CA PHE A 232 1.86 -27.71 19.20
C PHE A 232 3.36 -27.87 18.94
N ASP A 233 4.08 -28.52 19.85
CA ASP A 233 5.55 -28.66 19.77
C ASP A 233 6.01 -29.71 18.74
N SER A 234 5.10 -30.57 18.29
CA SER A 234 5.34 -31.58 17.25
C SER A 234 4.10 -31.79 16.38
N LEU A 235 4.33 -32.22 15.14
CA LEU A 235 3.30 -32.51 14.13
C LEU A 235 3.55 -33.91 13.54
N PRO A 236 2.53 -34.64 13.08
CA PRO A 236 2.73 -35.95 12.44
C PRO A 236 3.50 -35.84 11.12
N PRO A 237 4.16 -36.92 10.66
CA PRO A 237 4.81 -36.97 9.35
C PRO A 237 3.78 -36.86 8.21
N VAL A 238 4.25 -36.45 7.04
CA VAL A 238 3.48 -36.39 5.79
C VAL A 238 4.23 -37.13 4.67
N ARG A 239 3.50 -37.70 3.71
CA ARG A 239 4.09 -38.35 2.52
C ARG A 239 4.32 -37.41 1.33
N GLY A 240 4.21 -36.10 1.54
CA GLY A 240 4.36 -35.11 0.49
C GLY A 240 3.83 -33.73 0.88
N TYR A 241 4.21 -32.72 0.09
CA TYR A 241 3.80 -31.33 0.25
C TYR A 241 3.97 -30.55 -1.07
N VAL A 242 3.29 -29.41 -1.18
CA VAL A 242 3.47 -28.43 -2.25
C VAL A 242 4.63 -27.50 -1.88
N LEU A 243 5.63 -27.44 -2.73
CA LEU A 243 6.82 -26.60 -2.57
C LEU A 243 6.47 -25.12 -2.69
N THR A 244 6.75 -24.35 -1.64
CA THR A 244 6.49 -22.91 -1.57
C THR A 244 7.69 -22.16 -0.97
N VAL A 245 7.65 -20.83 -0.95
CA VAL A 245 8.75 -19.97 -0.45
C VAL A 245 8.29 -19.15 0.74
N PRO A 246 9.11 -18.97 1.79
CA PRO A 246 8.80 -17.96 2.81
C PRO A 246 8.63 -16.59 2.15
N ARG A 247 7.56 -15.86 2.51
CA ARG A 247 7.40 -14.47 2.11
C ARG A 247 8.25 -13.58 3.01
N GLU A 248 8.99 -12.64 2.42
CA GLU A 248 9.73 -11.62 3.15
C GLU A 248 8.81 -10.66 3.93
N GLY A 249 9.32 -10.10 5.02
CA GLY A 249 8.59 -9.16 5.88
C GLY A 249 7.92 -9.86 7.06
N LEU A 250 6.65 -9.54 7.31
CA LEU A 250 5.93 -9.92 8.54
C LEU A 250 5.41 -11.37 8.57
N ALA A 251 5.61 -12.14 7.50
CA ALA A 251 5.07 -13.50 7.42
C ALA A 251 5.83 -14.48 8.33
N GLN A 252 5.09 -15.22 9.16
CA GLN A 252 5.64 -16.18 10.10
C GLN A 252 5.59 -17.59 9.50
N VAL A 253 6.67 -18.35 9.66
CA VAL A 253 6.79 -19.75 9.20
C VAL A 253 7.07 -20.65 10.41
N PRO A 254 6.08 -20.89 11.29
CA PRO A 254 6.29 -21.62 12.53
C PRO A 254 6.51 -23.12 12.36
N ALA A 255 6.26 -23.71 11.18
CA ALA A 255 6.66 -25.09 10.91
C ALA A 255 7.26 -25.26 9.50
N VAL A 256 8.30 -26.09 9.42
CA VAL A 256 9.11 -26.32 8.22
C VAL A 256 9.40 -27.80 7.99
N VAL A 257 9.61 -28.18 6.73
CA VAL A 257 10.19 -29.47 6.33
C VAL A 257 11.65 -29.26 5.96
N LYS A 258 12.55 -30.19 6.32
CA LYS A 258 13.98 -30.11 6.00
C LYS A 258 14.38 -31.26 5.06
N ASN A 259 14.76 -30.89 3.85
CA ASN A 259 15.16 -31.80 2.77
C ASN A 259 16.63 -31.58 2.38
N LYS A 260 17.16 -32.48 1.54
CA LYS A 260 18.53 -32.39 1.00
C LYS A 260 18.80 -31.05 0.29
N ASP A 261 17.77 -30.49 -0.35
CA ASP A 261 17.83 -29.24 -1.11
C ASP A 261 17.55 -27.98 -0.27
N GLY A 262 17.22 -28.12 1.03
CA GLY A 262 17.01 -27.00 1.96
C GLY A 262 15.78 -27.13 2.87
N THR A 263 15.40 -26.01 3.49
CA THR A 263 14.29 -25.91 4.46
C THR A 263 13.07 -25.24 3.82
N ASP A 264 11.92 -25.89 3.82
CA ASP A 264 10.69 -25.43 3.14
C ASP A 264 9.57 -25.06 4.13
N PRO A 265 8.76 -24.02 3.84
CA PRO A 265 7.56 -23.73 4.61
C PRO A 265 6.57 -24.88 4.55
N PHE A 266 6.22 -25.42 5.72
CA PHE A 266 5.17 -26.43 5.85
C PHE A 266 3.86 -25.81 6.37
N TYR A 267 3.99 -24.89 7.33
CA TYR A 267 2.91 -24.08 7.87
C TYR A 267 3.37 -22.62 7.95
N SER A 268 2.55 -21.69 7.50
CA SER A 268 2.86 -20.25 7.52
C SER A 268 1.62 -19.41 7.78
N HIS A 269 1.75 -18.28 8.47
CA HIS A 269 0.64 -17.39 8.75
C HIS A 269 1.05 -15.93 8.84
N TRP A 270 0.14 -15.02 8.50
CA TRP A 270 0.35 -13.58 8.60
C TRP A 270 -0.96 -12.80 8.64
N ASN A 271 -0.86 -11.50 8.93
CA ASN A 271 -1.95 -10.54 8.76
C ASN A 271 -1.79 -9.87 7.39
N TYR A 272 -2.90 -9.69 6.67
CA TYR A 272 -2.94 -8.97 5.39
C TYR A 272 -4.04 -7.91 5.44
N GLY A 273 -3.63 -6.65 5.61
CA GLY A 273 -4.55 -5.56 5.99
C GLY A 273 -5.23 -5.87 7.33
N LEU A 274 -6.56 -5.75 7.37
CA LEU A 274 -7.41 -6.16 8.51
C LEU A 274 -7.67 -7.67 8.57
N GLY A 275 -7.23 -8.44 7.58
CA GLY A 275 -7.46 -9.88 7.48
C GLY A 275 -6.31 -10.73 8.04
N ARG A 276 -6.58 -12.01 8.24
CA ARG A 276 -5.60 -13.05 8.60
C ARG A 276 -5.57 -14.12 7.52
N SER A 277 -4.40 -14.70 7.27
CA SER A 277 -4.23 -15.78 6.29
C SER A 277 -3.21 -16.80 6.79
N ILE A 278 -3.51 -18.07 6.51
CA ILE A 278 -2.66 -19.24 6.78
C ILE A 278 -2.42 -19.96 5.45
N ALA A 279 -1.21 -20.49 5.27
CA ALA A 279 -0.89 -21.49 4.25
C ALA A 279 -0.42 -22.78 4.96
N PHE A 280 -0.94 -23.91 4.49
CA PHE A 280 -0.55 -25.25 4.87
C PHE A 280 -0.16 -26.00 3.60
N ALA A 281 1.03 -26.61 3.58
CA ALA A 281 1.64 -27.12 2.35
C ALA A 281 1.23 -28.56 2.00
N SER A 282 0.68 -29.32 2.95
CA SER A 282 0.21 -30.71 2.74
C SER A 282 -1.28 -30.75 2.41
N ASP A 283 -1.79 -31.93 2.03
CA ASP A 283 -3.21 -32.19 1.98
C ASP A 283 -3.80 -32.43 3.39
N VAL A 284 -5.12 -32.28 3.49
CA VAL A 284 -5.91 -32.54 4.70
C VAL A 284 -6.57 -33.95 4.63
N SER A 285 -6.04 -34.83 3.77
CA SER A 285 -6.64 -36.12 3.41
C SER A 285 -5.66 -37.28 3.60
N GLY A 286 -6.04 -38.48 3.18
CA GLY A 286 -5.22 -39.68 3.29
C GLY A 286 -4.07 -39.80 2.29
N ARG A 287 -3.91 -38.88 1.32
CA ARG A 287 -2.87 -39.00 0.27
C ARG A 287 -1.47 -38.77 0.86
N TRP A 288 -1.24 -37.61 1.47
CA TRP A 288 0.01 -37.29 2.18
C TRP A 288 -0.19 -37.24 3.70
N GLY A 289 -1.33 -36.72 4.16
CA GLY A 289 -1.71 -36.58 5.57
C GLY A 289 -2.28 -37.84 6.24
N ALA A 290 -1.95 -39.06 5.78
CA ALA A 290 -2.49 -40.29 6.39
C ALA A 290 -2.25 -40.37 7.92
N ALA A 291 -1.04 -40.02 8.39
CA ALA A 291 -0.71 -39.97 9.82
C ALA A 291 -1.36 -38.78 10.56
N TRP A 292 -1.85 -37.78 9.84
CA TRP A 292 -2.65 -36.69 10.41
C TRP A 292 -4.10 -37.12 10.62
N THR A 293 -4.70 -37.88 9.70
CA THR A 293 -6.10 -38.34 9.83
C THR A 293 -6.36 -39.24 11.04
N THR A 294 -5.32 -39.88 11.59
CA THR A 294 -5.38 -40.70 12.80
C THR A 294 -4.81 -40.03 14.05
N TRP A 295 -4.32 -38.78 13.96
CA TRP A 295 -3.69 -38.08 15.06
C TRP A 295 -4.73 -37.49 16.03
N PRO A 296 -4.70 -37.80 17.35
CA PRO A 296 -5.73 -37.36 18.30
C PRO A 296 -5.92 -35.84 18.40
N ARG A 297 -4.90 -35.03 18.06
CA ARG A 297 -4.99 -33.56 18.07
C ARG A 297 -5.38 -32.94 16.72
N PHE A 298 -5.69 -33.73 15.69
CA PHE A 298 -6.03 -33.25 14.34
C PHE A 298 -7.22 -32.28 14.31
N GLY A 299 -8.30 -32.61 15.04
CA GLY A 299 -9.46 -31.73 15.17
C GLY A 299 -9.11 -30.39 15.84
N ALA A 300 -8.42 -30.43 16.98
CA ALA A 300 -7.99 -29.25 17.72
C ALA A 300 -7.01 -28.36 16.93
N PHE A 301 -6.14 -28.96 16.12
CA PHE A 301 -5.23 -28.24 15.21
C PHE A 301 -6.00 -27.40 14.18
N TRP A 302 -7.00 -28.00 13.53
CA TRP A 302 -7.81 -27.30 12.53
C TRP A 302 -8.77 -26.31 13.17
N GLU A 303 -9.35 -26.63 14.33
CA GLU A 303 -10.17 -25.69 15.08
C GLU A 303 -9.36 -24.45 15.49
N GLN A 304 -8.16 -24.62 16.05
CA GLN A 304 -7.29 -23.51 16.43
C GLN A 304 -6.84 -22.70 15.20
N SER A 305 -6.51 -23.37 14.10
CA SER A 305 -6.17 -22.72 12.82
C SER A 305 -7.32 -21.85 12.29
N MET A 306 -8.54 -22.39 12.25
CA MET A 306 -9.72 -21.67 11.75
C MET A 306 -10.16 -20.55 12.70
N ARG A 307 -10.17 -20.81 14.01
CA ARG A 307 -10.44 -19.81 15.06
C ARG A 307 -9.43 -18.66 15.03
N TRP A 308 -8.19 -18.92 14.61
CA TRP A 308 -7.20 -17.87 14.38
C TRP A 308 -7.47 -17.07 13.11
N VAL A 309 -7.86 -17.70 11.99
CA VAL A 309 -8.20 -17.01 10.71
C VAL A 309 -9.47 -16.17 10.84
N MET A 310 -10.44 -16.62 11.63
CA MET A 310 -11.65 -15.86 11.94
C MET A 310 -11.33 -14.46 12.46
N ARG A 311 -12.22 -13.49 12.14
CA ARG A 311 -12.20 -12.19 12.79
C ARG A 311 -12.31 -12.40 14.31
N PRO A 312 -11.41 -11.83 15.13
CA PRO A 312 -11.57 -11.85 16.58
C PRO A 312 -12.95 -11.32 16.97
N ALA A 313 -13.61 -11.98 17.93
CA ALA A 313 -14.80 -11.41 18.53
C ALA A 313 -14.43 -10.06 19.15
N MET A 314 -15.12 -8.98 18.75
CA MET A 314 -15.11 -7.76 19.53
C MET A 314 -15.77 -8.09 20.88
N PRO A 315 -15.11 -7.83 22.02
CA PRO A 315 -15.75 -7.92 23.32
C PRO A 315 -16.96 -6.99 23.33
N GLN A 316 -18.15 -7.50 23.67
CA GLN A 316 -19.40 -6.70 23.66
C GLN A 316 -19.40 -5.60 24.73
N ASP A 317 -18.52 -5.77 25.71
CA ASP A 317 -18.12 -4.85 26.76
C ASP A 317 -17.25 -3.67 26.28
N VAL A 318 -16.73 -3.67 25.04
CA VAL A 318 -15.85 -2.61 24.52
C VAL A 318 -16.45 -1.92 23.30
N SER A 319 -16.61 -0.59 23.37
CA SER A 319 -16.89 0.27 22.21
C SER A 319 -15.67 1.12 21.86
N ILE A 320 -15.49 1.41 20.57
CA ILE A 320 -14.51 2.40 20.09
C ILE A 320 -15.20 3.35 19.10
N ALA A 321 -15.15 4.64 19.39
CA ALA A 321 -15.46 5.72 18.47
C ALA A 321 -14.15 6.35 17.95
N THR A 322 -14.17 6.86 16.72
CA THR A 322 -13.04 7.59 16.14
C THR A 322 -13.52 8.86 15.47
N ARG A 323 -12.74 9.93 15.58
CA ARG A 323 -13.08 11.27 15.07
C ARG A 323 -11.84 11.94 14.51
N VAL A 324 -11.88 12.39 13.26
CA VAL A 324 -10.80 13.20 12.65
C VAL A 324 -11.26 14.65 12.65
N ASP A 325 -10.37 15.56 13.04
CA ASP A 325 -10.66 16.98 13.24
C ASP A 325 -9.45 17.81 12.76
N GLY A 326 -9.53 18.30 11.52
CA GLY A 326 -8.41 18.93 10.84
C GLY A 326 -7.24 17.95 10.65
N ASP A 327 -6.11 18.29 11.27
CA ASP A 327 -4.84 17.57 11.27
C ASP A 327 -4.68 16.59 12.43
N ARG A 328 -5.67 16.48 13.35
CA ARG A 328 -5.60 15.60 14.53
C ARG A 328 -6.70 14.55 14.53
N ALA A 329 -6.37 13.36 15.01
CA ALA A 329 -7.29 12.24 15.14
C ALA A 329 -7.45 11.82 16.60
N PHE A 330 -8.71 11.60 16.98
CA PHE A 330 -9.14 11.22 18.32
C PHE A 330 -9.70 9.80 18.29
N ILE A 331 -9.30 8.99 19.27
CA ILE A 331 -9.89 7.68 19.56
C ILE A 331 -10.53 7.78 20.93
N GLU A 332 -11.80 7.43 21.02
CA GLU A 332 -12.50 7.31 22.30
C GLU A 332 -12.92 5.85 22.51
N VAL A 333 -12.62 5.32 23.68
CA VAL A 333 -12.79 3.90 24.02
C VAL A 333 -13.62 3.81 25.29
N GLU A 334 -14.75 3.10 25.24
CA GLU A 334 -15.57 2.80 26.43
C GLU A 334 -15.47 1.31 26.79
N THR A 335 -15.30 0.99 28.07
CA THR A 335 -15.32 -0.36 28.62
C THR A 335 -16.43 -0.50 29.68
N ARG A 336 -17.37 -1.42 29.48
CA ARG A 336 -18.58 -1.62 30.30
C ARG A 336 -18.49 -2.92 31.11
N GLU A 337 -18.88 -2.88 32.37
CA GLU A 337 -18.90 -4.05 33.25
C GLU A 337 -20.20 -4.84 33.09
N GLN A 338 -20.08 -6.03 32.49
CA GLN A 338 -21.21 -6.93 32.16
C GLN A 338 -22.06 -7.33 33.39
N ALA A 339 -21.52 -7.24 34.60
CA ALA A 339 -22.17 -7.67 35.84
C ALA A 339 -23.03 -6.60 36.55
N GLN A 340 -22.82 -5.30 36.29
CA GLN A 340 -23.51 -4.22 37.03
C GLN A 340 -23.98 -3.04 36.17
N ASN A 341 -23.82 -3.08 34.84
CA ASN A 341 -24.16 -1.98 33.91
C ASN A 341 -23.41 -0.66 34.22
N GLY A 342 -22.31 -0.75 34.97
CA GLY A 342 -21.37 0.33 35.26
C GLY A 342 -20.14 0.30 34.34
N PHE A 343 -19.20 1.22 34.57
CA PHE A 343 -17.93 1.24 33.86
C PHE A 343 -16.84 0.54 34.67
N ALA A 344 -15.96 -0.22 34.01
CA ALA A 344 -14.87 -0.94 34.69
C ALA A 344 -13.82 0.05 35.26
N ALA A 345 -13.82 0.22 36.58
CA ALA A 345 -13.03 1.26 37.26
C ALA A 345 -11.51 1.08 37.13
N GLU A 346 -11.02 -0.18 37.18
CA GLU A 346 -9.59 -0.52 37.24
C GLU A 346 -9.08 -1.24 35.98
N THR A 347 -9.35 -0.64 34.81
CA THR A 347 -8.81 -1.12 33.53
C THR A 347 -7.60 -0.28 33.13
N ARG A 348 -6.49 -0.92 32.78
CA ARG A 348 -5.40 -0.26 32.02
C ARG A 348 -5.60 -0.54 30.53
N ALA A 349 -5.54 0.52 29.73
CA ALA A 349 -5.66 0.43 28.28
C ALA A 349 -4.38 0.96 27.61
N GLU A 350 -3.73 0.11 26.80
CA GLU A 350 -2.55 0.44 26.01
C GLU A 350 -2.94 0.46 24.53
N ALA A 351 -2.64 1.52 23.79
CA ALA A 351 -2.91 1.58 22.35
C ALA A 351 -1.62 1.67 21.53
N ARG A 352 -1.62 0.97 20.39
CA ARG A 352 -0.58 1.09 19.36
C ARG A 352 -1.23 1.42 18.03
N LEU A 353 -0.65 2.39 17.33
CA LEU A 353 -1.15 2.96 16.08
C LEU A 353 -0.23 2.52 14.93
N VAL A 354 -0.79 1.84 13.94
CA VAL A 354 -0.13 1.59 12.66
C VAL A 354 -0.49 2.73 11.71
N THR A 355 0.53 3.36 11.15
CA THR A 355 0.45 4.49 10.22
C THR A 355 0.29 4.02 8.76
N PRO A 356 -0.11 4.90 7.81
CA PRO A 356 -0.26 4.52 6.40
C PRO A 356 1.03 4.01 5.74
N ASP A 357 2.21 4.45 6.19
CA ASP A 357 3.51 3.92 5.75
C ASP A 357 4.00 2.69 6.54
N GLY A 358 3.14 2.12 7.40
CA GLY A 358 3.38 0.84 8.07
C GLY A 358 4.21 0.90 9.35
N ARG A 359 4.59 2.11 9.82
CA ARG A 359 5.27 2.26 11.13
C ARG A 359 4.30 2.05 12.27
N VAL A 360 4.80 1.53 13.39
CA VAL A 360 4.05 1.40 14.64
C VAL A 360 4.48 2.50 15.60
N LEU A 361 3.52 3.31 16.05
CA LEU A 361 3.67 4.32 17.09
C LEU A 361 2.92 3.87 18.34
N GLU A 362 3.37 4.30 19.51
CA GLU A 362 2.59 4.12 20.75
C GLU A 362 1.62 5.29 20.91
N LEU A 363 0.36 4.98 21.21
CA LEU A 363 -0.70 5.97 21.38
C LEU A 363 -1.07 6.04 22.86
N PRO A 364 -0.64 7.09 23.60
CA PRO A 364 -0.94 7.21 25.02
C PRO A 364 -2.43 7.48 25.23
N LEU A 365 -3.14 6.50 25.79
CA LEU A 365 -4.53 6.66 26.20
C LEU A 365 -4.60 7.34 27.57
N ARG A 366 -5.33 8.45 27.65
CA ARG A 366 -5.65 9.14 28.91
C ARG A 366 -7.03 8.70 29.38
N GLN A 367 -7.14 8.25 30.63
CA GLN A 367 -8.44 7.97 31.23
C GLN A 367 -9.15 9.29 31.56
N VAL A 368 -10.32 9.51 30.96
CA VAL A 368 -11.16 10.71 31.17
C VAL A 368 -12.38 10.44 32.06
N GLY A 369 -12.65 9.16 32.36
CA GLY A 369 -13.61 8.72 33.36
C GLY A 369 -13.48 7.23 33.66
N PRO A 370 -14.23 6.68 34.62
CA PRO A 370 -14.33 5.24 34.82
C PRO A 370 -14.64 4.54 33.48
N GLY A 371 -13.81 3.56 33.09
CA GLY A 371 -13.91 2.85 31.82
C GLY A 371 -13.89 3.70 30.52
N ARG A 372 -13.60 5.00 30.56
CA ARG A 372 -13.56 5.87 29.36
C ARG A 372 -12.15 6.42 29.13
N PHE A 373 -11.59 6.11 27.97
CA PHE A 373 -10.23 6.48 27.59
C PHE A 373 -10.22 7.27 26.28
N THR A 374 -9.36 8.28 26.19
CA THR A 374 -9.17 9.09 24.98
C THR A 374 -7.70 9.08 24.56
N GLY A 375 -7.44 8.75 23.30
CA GLY A 375 -6.15 8.92 22.64
C GLY A 375 -6.21 10.00 21.58
N GLU A 376 -5.12 10.73 21.39
CA GLU A 376 -4.98 11.82 20.42
C GLU A 376 -3.64 11.67 19.68
N PHE A 377 -3.63 11.88 18.37
CA PHE A 377 -2.41 11.88 17.56
C PHE A 377 -2.52 12.76 16.30
N ASP A 378 -1.37 13.18 15.78
CA ASP A 378 -1.27 13.99 14.56
C ASP A 378 -1.44 13.11 13.30
N ALA A 379 -2.48 13.41 12.54
CA ALA A 379 -2.94 12.69 11.36
C ALA A 379 -2.35 13.26 10.06
N GLN A 380 -1.04 13.54 10.05
CA GLN A 380 -0.37 14.28 8.95
C GLN A 380 -0.36 13.57 7.58
N GLN A 381 -0.59 12.25 7.52
CA GLN A 381 -0.61 11.50 6.26
C GLN A 381 -2.06 11.12 5.89
N ALA A 382 -2.49 11.44 4.68
CA ALA A 382 -3.76 10.92 4.18
C ALA A 382 -3.69 9.40 3.96
N GLY A 383 -4.63 8.64 4.52
CA GLY A 383 -4.61 7.18 4.45
C GLY A 383 -5.42 6.50 5.55
N ALA A 384 -5.27 5.18 5.65
CA ALA A 384 -5.87 4.38 6.72
C ALA A 384 -4.84 4.14 7.83
N TYR A 385 -5.14 4.63 9.04
CA TYR A 385 -4.42 4.27 10.25
C TYR A 385 -5.17 3.13 10.96
N LEU A 386 -4.43 2.21 11.60
CA LEU A 386 -5.02 1.10 12.36
C LEU A 386 -4.59 1.20 13.83
N ALA A 387 -5.53 1.52 14.70
CA ALA A 387 -5.31 1.50 16.14
C ALA A 387 -5.66 0.12 16.71
N ASN A 388 -4.76 -0.46 17.49
CA ASN A 388 -4.96 -1.69 18.24
C ASN A 388 -4.87 -1.37 19.73
N VAL A 389 -6.01 -1.42 20.43
CA VAL A 389 -6.13 -1.15 21.87
C VAL A 389 -6.15 -2.47 22.62
N ALA A 390 -5.22 -2.68 23.55
CA ALA A 390 -5.16 -3.82 24.44
C ALA A 390 -5.60 -3.44 25.86
N PHE A 391 -6.35 -4.32 26.51
CA PHE A 391 -6.90 -4.08 27.84
C PHE A 391 -6.30 -5.07 28.85
N ALA A 392 -5.84 -4.56 29.98
CA ALA A 392 -5.44 -5.34 31.14
C ALA A 392 -6.30 -4.94 32.33
N ARG A 393 -6.93 -5.93 32.99
CA ARG A 393 -7.73 -5.73 34.19
C ARG A 393 -6.83 -5.83 35.42
N ALA A 394 -6.89 -4.86 36.33
CA ALA A 394 -6.13 -4.95 37.58
C ALA A 394 -6.68 -6.12 38.45
N GLY A 395 -5.79 -6.77 39.20
CA GLY A 395 -6.14 -7.82 40.17
C GLY A 395 -5.43 -9.16 39.97
N SER A 396 -5.10 -9.54 38.74
CA SER A 396 -4.26 -10.71 38.43
C SER A 396 -2.79 -10.34 38.35
N GLY A 397 -1.92 -11.02 39.10
CA GLY A 397 -0.47 -10.74 39.16
C GLY A 397 0.32 -11.04 37.87
N ASP A 398 -0.30 -11.70 36.89
CA ASP A 398 0.32 -12.00 35.60
C ASP A 398 0.10 -10.90 34.57
N ALA A 399 1.20 -10.37 34.02
CA ALA A 399 1.17 -9.48 32.85
C ALA A 399 0.62 -10.15 31.57
N ALA A 400 0.36 -11.47 31.61
CA ALA A 400 -0.30 -12.23 30.55
C ALA A 400 -1.83 -12.05 30.52
N ALA A 401 -2.45 -11.55 31.59
CA ALA A 401 -3.90 -11.41 31.75
C ALA A 401 -4.50 -10.21 30.97
N ARG A 402 -4.24 -10.15 29.66
CA ARG A 402 -4.91 -9.22 28.75
C ARG A 402 -6.36 -9.68 28.53
N ALA A 403 -7.31 -8.91 29.05
CA ALA A 403 -8.75 -9.18 28.94
C ALA A 403 -9.24 -9.17 27.48
N GLY A 404 -8.56 -8.44 26.60
CA GLY A 404 -8.80 -8.48 25.16
C GLY A 404 -7.95 -7.47 24.38
N SER A 405 -8.13 -7.45 23.06
CA SER A 405 -7.63 -6.38 22.20
C SER A 405 -8.63 -6.07 21.10
N VAL A 406 -8.94 -4.78 20.89
CA VAL A 406 -9.89 -4.31 19.88
C VAL A 406 -9.17 -3.43 18.87
N GLN A 407 -9.51 -3.60 17.59
CA GLN A 407 -8.94 -2.86 16.47
C GLN A 407 -9.97 -1.87 15.90
N ALA A 408 -9.52 -0.64 15.67
CA ALA A 408 -10.28 0.41 15.00
C ALA A 408 -9.48 0.94 13.81
N ALA A 409 -10.15 1.15 12.68
CA ALA A 409 -9.56 1.76 11.49
C ALA A 409 -10.00 3.23 11.40
N ILE A 410 -9.05 4.13 11.21
CA ILE A 410 -9.26 5.57 11.09
C ILE A 410 -8.91 5.96 9.67
N SER A 411 -9.91 6.37 8.89
CA SER A 411 -9.71 6.90 7.56
C SER A 411 -9.46 8.40 7.65
N VAL A 412 -8.21 8.82 7.41
CA VAL A 412 -7.82 10.22 7.31
C VAL A 412 -7.93 10.61 5.83
N PRO A 413 -8.98 11.36 5.43
CA PRO A 413 -9.18 11.71 4.03
C PRO A 413 -8.14 12.74 3.59
N TYR A 414 -7.93 12.87 2.28
CA TYR A 414 -7.06 13.90 1.72
C TYR A 414 -7.52 15.31 2.20
N PRO A 415 -6.58 16.21 2.60
CA PRO A 415 -6.94 17.45 3.28
C PRO A 415 -7.91 18.32 2.46
N ALA A 416 -8.85 18.97 3.15
CA ALA A 416 -9.98 19.63 2.51
C ALA A 416 -9.56 20.77 1.56
N GLU A 417 -8.45 21.44 1.87
CA GLU A 417 -7.83 22.49 1.06
C GLU A 417 -7.56 22.05 -0.39
N TYR A 418 -7.03 20.84 -0.61
CA TYR A 418 -6.74 20.31 -1.95
C TYR A 418 -7.99 19.89 -2.74
N ARG A 419 -9.17 19.82 -2.11
CA ARG A 419 -10.44 19.61 -2.83
C ARG A 419 -10.89 20.89 -3.56
N ALA A 420 -10.46 22.05 -3.09
CA ALA A 420 -10.80 23.35 -3.64
C ALA A 420 -9.70 23.85 -4.60
N ILE A 421 -9.73 23.39 -5.86
CA ILE A 421 -8.84 23.86 -6.94
C ILE A 421 -9.23 25.30 -7.42
N ARG A 422 -9.85 26.10 -6.56
CA ARG A 422 -10.32 27.47 -6.83
C ARG A 422 -10.24 28.30 -5.56
N ASP A 423 -9.85 29.55 -5.70
CA ASP A 423 -9.83 30.54 -4.63
C ASP A 423 -11.24 30.90 -4.16
N ASN A 424 -11.41 31.15 -2.85
CA ASN A 424 -12.67 31.65 -2.32
C ASN A 424 -12.77 33.18 -2.51
N ALA A 425 -12.88 33.60 -3.78
CA ALA A 425 -12.93 35.00 -4.18
C ALA A 425 -14.04 35.81 -3.49
N ALA A 426 -15.14 35.16 -3.11
CA ALA A 426 -16.24 35.80 -2.38
C ALA A 426 -15.84 36.13 -0.93
N LEU A 427 -15.22 35.18 -0.22
CA LEU A 427 -14.70 35.42 1.13
C LEU A 427 -13.63 36.51 1.10
N LEU A 428 -12.66 36.44 0.17
CA LEU A 428 -11.58 37.43 0.05
C LEU A 428 -12.10 38.86 -0.21
N ARG A 429 -13.13 39.02 -1.04
CA ARG A 429 -13.81 40.33 -1.23
C ARG A 429 -14.50 40.80 0.05
N SER A 430 -15.28 39.95 0.70
CA SER A 430 -16.00 40.33 1.93
C SER A 430 -15.06 40.66 3.10
N ILE A 431 -13.87 40.08 3.15
CA ILE A 431 -12.81 40.46 4.11
C ILE A 431 -12.28 41.85 3.76
N ALA A 432 -11.92 42.09 2.50
CA ALA A 432 -11.43 43.40 2.02
C ALA A 432 -12.46 44.52 2.29
N GLU A 433 -13.72 44.33 1.87
CA GLU A 433 -14.84 45.25 2.11
C GLU A 433 -15.04 45.58 3.60
N ARG A 434 -14.89 44.60 4.50
CA ARG A 434 -15.05 44.78 5.96
C ARG A 434 -13.84 45.40 6.66
N THR A 435 -12.66 45.38 6.03
CA THR A 435 -11.41 45.88 6.62
C THR A 435 -10.89 47.17 5.98
N GLY A 436 -11.52 47.65 4.90
CA GLY A 436 -10.97 48.70 4.05
C GLY A 436 -9.81 48.21 3.17
N GLY A 437 -9.63 46.90 3.01
CA GLY A 437 -8.58 46.30 2.20
C GLY A 437 -8.83 46.40 0.70
N ARG A 438 -7.77 46.20 -0.10
CA ARG A 438 -7.81 46.22 -1.57
C ARG A 438 -7.65 44.80 -2.13
N VAL A 439 -8.52 44.36 -3.06
CA VAL A 439 -8.43 43.04 -3.71
C VAL A 439 -7.55 43.14 -4.95
N LEU A 440 -6.28 42.76 -4.82
CA LEU A 440 -5.30 42.80 -5.91
C LEU A 440 -5.41 41.56 -6.81
N ARG A 441 -5.43 41.73 -8.14
CA ARG A 441 -5.37 40.63 -9.12
C ARG A 441 -4.02 40.59 -9.80
N LEU A 442 -3.47 39.39 -10.01
CA LEU A 442 -2.14 39.20 -10.58
C LEU A 442 -2.01 39.66 -12.05
N THR A 443 -3.14 39.77 -12.76
CA THR A 443 -3.23 40.43 -14.08
C THR A 443 -2.82 41.89 -14.05
N ASP A 444 -3.04 42.55 -12.92
CA ASP A 444 -2.97 44.00 -12.77
C ASP A 444 -1.66 44.41 -12.07
N ALA A 445 -0.70 43.48 -11.95
CA ALA A 445 0.51 43.60 -11.12
C ALA A 445 1.43 44.79 -11.48
N LYS A 446 1.28 45.38 -12.67
CA LYS A 446 2.02 46.58 -13.10
C LYS A 446 1.48 47.88 -12.51
N THR A 447 0.25 47.88 -11.97
CA THR A 447 -0.41 49.06 -11.36
C THR A 447 -0.65 48.87 -9.86
N TRP A 448 0.12 47.99 -9.21
CA TRP A 448 0.01 47.70 -7.78
C TRP A 448 0.83 48.68 -6.93
N GLU A 449 0.19 49.70 -6.38
CA GLU A 449 0.78 50.61 -5.39
C GLU A 449 0.78 49.96 -3.99
N LEU A 450 1.58 48.90 -3.85
CA LEU A 450 1.72 48.06 -2.64
C LEU A 450 2.15 48.82 -1.38
N PHE A 451 2.85 49.94 -1.55
CA PHE A 451 3.47 50.71 -0.47
C PHE A 451 2.79 52.06 -0.22
N ASP A 452 1.66 52.33 -0.87
CA ASP A 452 0.84 53.49 -0.51
C ASP A 452 0.31 53.36 0.93
N ARG A 453 0.35 54.47 1.65
CA ARG A 453 -0.02 54.61 3.07
C ARG A 453 -1.13 55.64 3.29
N SER A 454 -1.65 56.25 2.23
CA SER A 454 -2.70 57.28 2.25
C SER A 454 -3.92 56.88 3.09
N ASP A 455 -4.50 55.71 2.82
CA ASP A 455 -5.72 55.18 3.43
C ASP A 455 -5.48 54.27 4.66
N LEU A 456 -4.28 54.28 5.27
CA LEU A 456 -4.00 53.48 6.47
C LEU A 456 -4.69 54.07 7.72
N GLY A 457 -5.95 53.71 7.92
CA GLY A 457 -6.74 54.05 9.10
C GLY A 457 -6.02 53.72 10.42
N SER A 458 -6.07 54.65 11.38
CA SER A 458 -5.35 54.55 12.64
C SER A 458 -5.67 53.26 13.41
N SER A 459 -4.66 52.41 13.66
CA SER A 459 -4.85 51.15 14.40
C SER A 459 -5.31 51.41 15.85
N ARG A 460 -6.57 51.07 16.16
CA ARG A 460 -7.17 51.24 17.49
C ARG A 460 -7.07 49.96 18.32
N THR A 461 -6.01 49.81 19.10
CA THR A 461 -5.84 48.68 20.03
C THR A 461 -6.71 48.88 21.28
N ALA A 462 -7.75 48.07 21.45
CA ALA A 462 -8.50 48.01 22.70
C ALA A 462 -7.62 47.44 23.83
N ARG A 463 -7.37 48.23 24.89
CA ARG A 463 -6.65 47.78 26.09
C ARG A 463 -7.63 47.21 27.12
N ALA A 464 -7.25 46.12 27.78
CA ALA A 464 -8.09 45.45 28.77
C ALA A 464 -8.20 46.27 30.08
N LEU A 465 -9.30 47.02 30.24
CA LEU A 465 -9.66 47.77 31.45
C LEU A 465 -9.66 46.93 32.74
N TRP A 466 -9.75 45.60 32.63
CA TRP A 466 -9.62 44.67 33.76
C TRP A 466 -8.36 44.87 34.61
N GLN A 467 -7.23 45.24 34.00
CA GLN A 467 -5.98 45.49 34.76
C GLN A 467 -6.13 46.72 35.67
N LEU A 468 -6.74 47.80 35.19
CA LEU A 468 -7.04 48.98 35.99
C LEU A 468 -8.09 48.69 37.07
N ALA A 469 -9.13 47.92 36.74
CA ALA A 469 -10.17 47.51 37.67
C ALA A 469 -9.60 46.62 38.81
N ALA A 470 -8.68 45.71 38.50
CA ALA A 470 -8.02 44.85 39.49
C ALA A 470 -7.10 45.66 40.43
N ILE A 471 -6.36 46.65 39.91
CA ILE A 471 -5.56 47.57 40.73
C ILE A 471 -6.46 48.41 41.65
N LEU A 472 -7.56 48.97 41.13
CA LEU A 472 -8.55 49.70 41.93
C LEU A 472 -9.18 48.82 43.02
N ALA A 473 -9.54 47.58 42.70
CA ALA A 473 -10.08 46.63 43.68
C ALA A 473 -9.05 46.31 44.78
N ALA A 474 -7.78 46.12 44.45
CA ALA A 474 -6.72 45.90 45.44
C ALA A 474 -6.53 47.12 46.37
N VAL A 475 -6.54 48.34 45.84
CA VAL A 475 -6.47 49.57 46.63
C VAL A 475 -7.70 49.73 47.53
N LEU A 476 -8.91 49.45 47.03
CA LEU A 476 -10.14 49.51 47.82
C LEU A 476 -10.17 48.48 48.95
N ILE A 477 -9.65 47.26 48.73
CA ILE A 477 -9.49 46.24 49.77
C ILE A 477 -8.51 46.71 50.85
N LEU A 478 -7.39 47.33 50.47
CA LEU A 478 -6.43 47.89 51.45
C LEU A 478 -7.05 49.03 52.26
N LEU A 479 -7.87 49.89 51.65
CA LEU A 479 -8.59 50.97 52.33
C LEU A 479 -9.68 50.44 53.29
N ASP A 480 -10.44 49.42 52.88
CA ASP A 480 -11.43 48.75 53.74
C ASP A 480 -10.77 48.07 54.95
N VAL A 481 -9.66 47.36 54.74
CA VAL A 481 -8.87 46.77 55.82
C VAL A 481 -8.27 47.83 56.74
N ALA A 482 -7.77 48.94 56.20
CA ALA A 482 -7.26 50.06 57.00
C ALA A 482 -8.38 50.68 57.85
N TRP A 483 -9.55 50.95 57.28
CA TRP A 483 -10.70 51.52 58.00
C TRP A 483 -11.25 50.58 59.10
N ARG A 484 -11.14 49.25 58.91
CA ARG A 484 -11.57 48.25 59.90
C ARG A 484 -10.54 47.92 60.98
N ARG A 485 -9.24 48.11 60.72
CA ARG A 485 -8.15 47.80 61.68
C ARG A 485 -7.54 49.00 62.38
N ILE A 486 -7.61 50.20 61.79
CA ILE A 486 -7.10 51.43 62.38
C ILE A 486 -8.28 52.16 63.01
N SER A 487 -8.36 52.12 64.34
CA SER A 487 -9.33 52.91 65.11
C SER A 487 -8.92 54.38 65.07
N PHE A 488 -9.32 55.09 64.01
CA PHE A 488 -9.12 56.54 63.90
C PHE A 488 -9.86 57.27 65.03
N ASP A 489 -9.13 57.77 66.03
CA ASP A 489 -9.67 58.85 66.86
C ASP A 489 -9.88 60.08 65.95
N ARG A 490 -10.94 60.85 66.21
CA ARG A 490 -11.36 61.98 65.37
C ARG A 490 -10.34 63.11 65.33
N ARG A 491 -9.37 63.12 66.26
CA ARG A 491 -8.26 64.09 66.33
C ARG A 491 -7.16 63.76 65.32
N ASP A 492 -6.70 62.51 65.27
CA ASP A 492 -5.62 62.08 64.36
C ASP A 492 -6.02 62.24 62.89
N ALA A 493 -7.29 61.96 62.56
CA ALA A 493 -7.83 62.18 61.22
C ALA A 493 -7.80 63.67 60.80
N GLN A 494 -7.98 64.60 61.75
CA GLN A 494 -7.90 66.04 61.49
C GLN A 494 -6.46 66.51 61.33
N GLU A 495 -5.52 66.01 62.14
CA GLU A 495 -4.09 66.27 61.94
C GLU A 495 -3.58 65.73 60.60
N LEU A 496 -3.95 64.50 60.21
CA LEU A 496 -3.49 63.92 58.95
C LEU A 496 -4.06 64.68 57.75
N ALA A 497 -5.33 65.07 57.79
CA ALA A 497 -5.94 65.94 56.78
C ALA A 497 -5.24 67.32 56.72
N ALA A 498 -4.92 67.92 57.85
CA ALA A 498 -4.20 69.19 57.92
C ALA A 498 -2.75 69.09 57.39
N ARG A 499 -2.06 67.96 57.60
CA ARG A 499 -0.71 67.73 57.03
C ARG A 499 -0.75 67.50 55.51
N VAL A 500 -1.79 66.85 54.99
CA VAL A 500 -1.96 66.60 53.54
C VAL A 500 -2.47 67.83 52.79
N THR A 501 -3.30 68.68 53.41
CA THR A 501 -3.88 69.88 52.75
C THR A 501 -3.16 71.19 53.09
N GLY A 502 -2.48 71.26 54.24
CA GLY A 502 -1.65 72.41 54.66
C GLY A 502 -0.17 72.28 54.28
N GLY A 503 0.21 71.27 53.50
CA GLY A 503 1.60 70.92 53.13
C GLY A 503 2.30 71.88 52.16
N SER A 504 2.08 73.19 52.28
CA SER A 504 2.78 74.23 51.52
C SER A 504 4.00 74.73 52.30
N VAL A 505 5.21 74.21 52.03
CA VAL A 505 6.48 74.96 52.13
C VAL A 505 7.67 74.21 51.50
N SER A 506 8.56 74.96 50.86
CA SER A 506 9.97 74.64 50.54
C SER A 506 10.30 73.34 49.79
N ALA A 507 10.52 73.47 48.48
CA ALA A 507 11.55 72.67 47.81
C ALA A 507 12.94 73.15 48.29
N GLY A 508 13.74 72.28 48.93
CA GLY A 508 15.05 72.65 49.48
C GLY A 508 16.03 71.47 49.57
N SER A 509 17.18 71.61 48.89
CA SER A 509 18.46 70.88 49.09
C SER A 509 18.40 69.46 49.68
N GLY A 510 18.46 68.44 48.81
CA GLY A 510 18.75 67.05 49.20
C GLY A 510 19.24 66.15 48.06
N GLY A 511 18.69 66.30 46.85
CA GLY A 511 19.09 65.49 45.70
C GLY A 511 20.49 65.77 45.13
N VAL A 512 21.06 66.96 45.40
CA VAL A 512 22.31 67.40 44.77
C VAL A 512 23.53 66.65 45.31
N ASP A 513 23.57 66.36 46.61
CA ASP A 513 24.67 65.64 47.26
C ASP A 513 24.57 64.11 47.10
N ALA A 514 23.41 63.60 46.66
CA ALA A 514 23.31 62.25 46.12
C ALA A 514 23.92 62.19 44.71
N LEU A 515 23.61 63.18 43.85
CA LEU A 515 24.07 63.22 42.46
C LEU A 515 25.59 63.51 42.34
N ARG A 516 26.18 64.31 43.25
CA ARG A 516 27.63 64.52 43.29
C ARG A 516 28.38 63.21 43.61
N ARG A 517 27.98 62.49 44.66
CA ARG A 517 28.57 61.18 45.01
C ARG A 517 28.42 60.13 43.89
N ALA A 518 27.29 60.13 43.18
CA ALA A 518 27.08 59.28 42.01
C ALA A 518 28.02 59.62 40.82
N ARG A 519 28.51 60.87 40.72
CA ARG A 519 29.42 61.32 39.65
C ARG A 519 30.90 61.04 39.97
N GLU A 520 31.27 61.07 41.25
CA GLU A 520 32.66 60.84 41.70
C GLU A 520 33.03 59.34 41.75
N GLY A 521 32.04 58.44 41.93
CA GLY A 521 32.26 56.99 41.84
C GLY A 521 32.49 56.44 40.42
N ALA A 522 32.29 57.23 39.37
CA ALA A 522 32.32 56.79 37.96
C ALA A 522 33.73 56.82 37.32
N ALA A 523 34.80 56.80 38.13
CA ALA A 523 36.17 57.06 37.69
C ALA A 523 37.15 55.87 37.83
N SER A 524 36.67 54.63 37.99
CA SER A 524 37.53 53.44 38.00
C SER A 524 36.79 52.15 37.56
N GLY A 525 37.50 51.25 36.87
CA GLY A 525 37.05 49.86 36.62
C GLY A 525 36.31 49.59 35.30
N ARG A 526 37.03 49.11 34.28
CA ARG A 526 36.46 48.50 33.05
C ARG A 526 35.97 47.07 33.33
N GLY A 527 34.88 46.59 32.71
CA GLY A 527 34.55 45.15 32.83
C GLY A 527 33.24 44.60 32.23
N SER A 528 33.06 44.66 30.91
CA SER A 528 32.18 43.78 30.08
C SER A 528 30.67 43.64 30.39
N ALA A 529 29.81 43.99 29.42
CA ALA A 529 28.42 43.51 29.32
C ALA A 529 27.84 43.66 27.90
N PRO A 530 27.09 42.65 27.41
CA PRO A 530 26.01 42.82 26.42
C PRO A 530 24.67 42.22 26.93
N ALA A 531 23.47 42.62 26.51
CA ALA A 531 23.00 43.79 25.75
C ALA A 531 21.44 43.89 25.87
N ALA A 532 20.80 44.74 25.03
CA ALA A 532 19.35 44.83 24.71
C ALA A 532 18.44 45.81 25.51
N THR A 533 18.16 46.96 24.87
CA THR A 533 16.85 47.63 24.64
C THR A 533 15.69 47.38 25.64
N ARG A 534 15.10 48.36 26.34
CA ARG A 534 14.62 49.74 25.99
C ARG A 534 13.37 49.81 25.09
N TYR A 535 12.31 50.45 25.59
CA TYR A 535 11.20 51.06 24.84
C TYR A 535 10.64 52.26 25.63
N GLU A 536 10.19 53.33 24.96
CA GLU A 536 9.64 54.57 25.53
C GLU A 536 8.51 55.12 24.64
N ALA A 537 7.57 55.91 25.18
CA ALA A 537 6.53 56.60 24.41
C ALA A 537 5.84 57.76 25.16
N ASP A 538 5.75 58.93 24.51
CA ASP A 538 4.87 60.11 24.74
C ASP A 538 5.02 61.01 23.46
N SER A 539 4.24 62.04 23.09
CA SER A 539 3.06 62.77 23.64
C SER A 539 2.05 63.04 22.49
N GLY A 540 0.92 63.77 22.60
CA GLY A 540 0.23 64.43 23.72
C GLY A 540 -0.48 65.73 23.27
N ALA A 541 -1.75 65.93 23.69
CA ALA A 541 -2.67 67.06 23.34
C ALA A 541 -3.09 67.15 21.84
N GLN A 542 -4.27 67.62 21.43
CA GLN A 542 -5.49 68.18 22.09
C GLN A 542 -6.74 67.74 21.23
N LYS A 543 -7.99 68.25 21.22
CA LYS A 543 -8.70 69.45 21.77
C LYS A 543 -10.22 69.20 21.93
N VAL A 544 -11.02 70.27 22.08
CA VAL A 544 -12.50 70.40 22.18
C VAL A 544 -13.16 70.71 20.80
N ASP A 545 -14.49 70.68 20.55
CA ASP A 545 -15.68 70.53 21.42
C ASP A 545 -16.97 70.00 20.71
N ALA A 546 -18.02 69.71 21.51
CA ALA A 546 -19.47 69.91 21.35
C ALA A 546 -20.32 69.49 20.11
N ARG A 547 -21.36 68.66 20.38
CA ARG A 547 -22.75 68.63 19.81
C ARG A 547 -22.90 68.19 18.33
N ASP A 548 -24.02 67.63 17.86
CA ASP A 548 -25.44 67.80 18.27
C ASP A 548 -26.36 66.60 17.86
N LEU A 549 -27.63 66.60 18.34
CA LEU A 549 -28.87 65.91 17.85
C LEU A 549 -28.84 64.37 17.54
N ALA A 550 -29.76 63.47 17.94
CA ALA A 550 -31.18 63.41 18.38
C ALA A 550 -32.11 62.69 17.36
N GLY A 551 -33.05 61.87 17.85
CA GLY A 551 -33.92 60.96 17.05
C GLY A 551 -33.29 59.57 16.85
N ASN A 552 -33.70 58.45 17.46
CA ASN A 552 -35.01 57.94 17.91
C ASN A 552 -35.94 57.50 16.77
N ASP A 553 -36.08 56.18 16.60
CA ASP A 553 -37.38 55.50 16.71
C ASP A 553 -37.23 53.97 16.79
N ALA A 554 -38.27 53.29 17.28
CA ALA A 554 -38.27 51.86 17.54
C ALA A 554 -39.30 51.10 16.68
N GLY A 555 -38.90 49.93 16.18
CA GLY A 555 -39.78 48.98 15.49
C GLY A 555 -39.43 47.55 15.91
N ALA A 556 -40.44 46.75 16.27
CA ALA A 556 -40.23 45.46 16.93
C ALA A 556 -41.13 44.35 16.37
N VAL A 557 -40.71 43.09 16.55
CA VAL A 557 -41.57 41.88 16.54
C VAL A 557 -42.11 41.47 15.13
N ARG A 558 -42.17 40.20 14.67
CA ARG A 558 -41.96 38.82 15.21
C ARG A 558 -41.41 37.88 14.08
N PRO A 559 -41.11 36.58 14.32
CA PRO A 559 -40.40 35.70 13.37
C PRO A 559 -41.30 34.67 12.63
N ASN A 560 -40.64 33.80 11.84
CA ASN A 560 -41.04 32.51 11.25
C ASN A 560 -41.43 32.48 9.76
N ALA A 561 -40.64 31.72 8.98
CA ALA A 561 -41.14 30.74 8.00
C ALA A 561 -40.06 29.70 7.69
N VAL A 562 -40.44 28.44 7.49
CA VAL A 562 -39.57 27.36 6.99
C VAL A 562 -40.01 27.01 5.57
N SER A 563 -39.06 26.78 4.66
CA SER A 563 -39.33 26.24 3.32
C SER A 563 -38.36 25.09 2.98
N LYS A 564 -38.78 24.19 2.08
CA LYS A 564 -38.15 22.87 1.84
C LYS A 564 -36.98 22.94 0.85
N PRO A 565 -36.09 21.92 0.83
CA PRO A 565 -35.05 21.79 -0.19
C PRO A 565 -35.63 21.53 -1.60
N ILE A 566 -34.89 21.97 -2.62
CA ILE A 566 -35.13 21.65 -4.03
C ILE A 566 -34.25 20.44 -4.41
N ALA A 567 -34.75 19.57 -5.29
CA ALA A 567 -34.02 18.39 -5.78
C ALA A 567 -32.94 18.78 -6.81
N PRO A 568 -31.81 18.05 -6.91
CA PRO A 568 -30.73 18.36 -7.84
C PRO A 568 -31.10 18.06 -9.30
N GLU A 569 -30.56 18.87 -10.21
CA GLU A 569 -30.70 18.74 -11.66
C GLU A 569 -29.75 17.67 -12.25
N SER A 570 -29.95 17.30 -13.52
CA SER A 570 -29.33 16.13 -14.16
C SER A 570 -27.83 16.28 -14.48
N ALA A 571 -27.16 15.12 -14.63
CA ALA A 571 -25.73 15.04 -14.92
C ALA A 571 -25.40 15.44 -16.38
N PRO A 572 -24.21 16.03 -16.65
CA PRO A 572 -23.78 16.42 -17.99
C PRO A 572 -23.31 15.25 -18.86
N ASP A 573 -23.43 15.43 -20.17
CA ASP A 573 -23.25 14.42 -21.23
C ASP A 573 -21.78 13.95 -21.43
N GLU A 574 -21.59 12.68 -21.76
CA GLU A 574 -20.28 12.01 -21.84
C GLU A 574 -19.39 12.52 -22.98
N GLY A 575 -19.99 13.05 -24.06
CA GLY A 575 -19.27 13.46 -25.27
C GLY A 575 -18.16 14.51 -25.04
N ASP A 576 -18.40 15.46 -24.12
CA ASP A 576 -17.46 16.57 -23.86
C ASP A 576 -16.23 16.09 -23.05
N ALA A 577 -16.39 15.11 -22.16
CA ALA A 577 -15.26 14.52 -21.42
C ALA A 577 -14.20 13.91 -22.36
N LEU A 578 -14.66 13.21 -23.42
CA LEU A 578 -13.81 12.58 -24.43
C LEU A 578 -13.10 13.60 -25.33
N ALA A 579 -13.75 14.73 -25.65
CA ALA A 579 -13.13 15.84 -26.37
C ALA A 579 -11.98 16.48 -25.56
N ARG A 580 -12.22 16.76 -24.27
CA ARG A 580 -11.23 17.32 -23.34
C ARG A 580 -10.01 16.39 -23.17
N LEU A 581 -10.24 15.08 -23.07
CA LEU A 581 -9.17 14.06 -23.01
C LEU A 581 -8.29 14.04 -24.27
N ARG A 582 -8.89 14.18 -25.46
CA ARG A 582 -8.14 14.29 -26.73
C ARG A 582 -7.34 15.59 -26.80
N ALA A 583 -7.88 16.72 -26.35
CA ALA A 583 -7.17 17.99 -26.28
C ALA A 583 -5.97 17.95 -25.31
N ALA A 584 -6.15 17.36 -24.13
CA ALA A 584 -5.06 17.13 -23.17
C ALA A 584 -3.95 16.23 -23.76
N ARG A 585 -4.33 15.15 -24.45
CA ARG A 585 -3.37 14.24 -25.10
C ARG A 585 -2.57 14.91 -26.23
N ARG A 586 -3.16 15.84 -27.00
CA ARG A 586 -2.40 16.63 -28.00
C ARG A 586 -1.35 17.53 -27.33
N ARG A 587 -1.73 18.26 -26.27
CA ARG A 587 -0.80 19.11 -25.50
C ARG A 587 0.38 18.32 -24.90
N ALA A 588 0.11 17.11 -24.40
CA ALA A 588 1.14 16.22 -23.86
C ALA A 588 2.10 15.61 -24.92
N LEU A 589 1.78 15.72 -26.22
CA LEU A 589 2.57 15.14 -27.31
C LEU A 589 3.41 16.16 -28.10
N GLY A 590 3.50 17.42 -27.64
CA GLY A 590 4.46 18.41 -28.14
C GLY A 590 4.25 18.88 -29.59
N LYS A 591 3.17 18.46 -30.27
CA LYS A 591 2.79 18.97 -31.59
C LYS A 591 1.92 20.21 -31.44
N THR A 592 2.52 21.38 -31.64
CA THR A 592 1.82 22.55 -32.17
C THR A 592 1.54 22.29 -33.65
N ASP A 593 0.27 22.37 -34.05
CA ASP A 593 -0.12 22.21 -35.45
C ASP A 593 0.37 23.42 -36.28
N GLY A 594 0.77 23.13 -37.53
CA GLY A 594 1.10 24.07 -38.59
C GLY A 594 0.68 23.47 -39.93
#